data_AF-A0A7Y8HKZ8-F1
#
_entry.id   AF-A0A7Y8HKZ8-F1
#
_cell.length_a   1.000
_cell.length_b   1.000
_cell.length_c   1.000
_cell.angle_alpha   90.00
_cell.angle_beta   90.00
_cell.angle_gamma   90.00
#
_symmetry.space_group_name_H-M   'P 1'
#
loop_
_entity.id
_entity.type
_entity.pdbx_description
1 polymer ?
#
loop_
_entity_poly.entity_id
_entity_poly.type
_entity_poly.pdbx_seq_one_letter_code
_entity_poly.pdbx_strand_id
1 'polypeptide(L)' 'KKFLKSQQIIKDSEDNLIVRYEVNNSFEIIILVKKWLPFVKILEPLSLKYEFDNLLSNYLKNGNYKC' A
#
# COMPACT_ATOMS: atom_id res chain seq x y z
N LYS A 1 -3.04 -2.13 20.92
CA LYS A 1 -1.89 -2.94 20.40
C LYS A 1 -1.32 -2.22 19.19
N LYS A 2 -0.04 -1.83 19.16
CA LYS A 2 0.60 -1.37 17.92
C LYS A 2 0.91 -2.62 17.08
N PHE A 3 0.28 -2.75 15.92
CA PHE A 3 0.45 -3.93 15.05
C PHE A 3 1.83 -3.97 14.39
N LEU A 4 2.49 -2.81 14.31
CA LEU A 4 3.80 -2.65 13.72
C LEU A 4 4.65 -1.76 14.66
N LYS A 5 5.88 -2.16 14.99
CA LYS A 5 6.66 -1.58 16.12
C LYS A 5 7.10 -0.14 15.89
N SER A 6 7.60 0.19 14.71
CA SER A 6 8.00 1.54 14.26
C SER A 6 6.84 2.39 13.69
N GLN A 7 5.58 2.06 13.99
CA GLN A 7 4.42 2.80 13.47
C GLN A 7 4.33 4.21 14.06
N GLN A 8 4.25 5.19 13.15
CA GLN A 8 4.05 6.60 13.45
C GLN A 8 2.79 7.10 12.73
N ILE A 9 1.85 7.70 13.46
CA ILE A 9 0.67 8.34 12.88
C ILE A 9 1.09 9.75 12.46
N ILE A 10 1.03 10.03 11.16
CA ILE A 10 1.40 11.33 10.59
C ILE A 10 0.20 12.27 10.54
N LYS A 11 -0.97 11.71 10.21
CA LYS A 11 -2.23 12.44 10.18
C LYS A 11 -3.37 11.50 10.56
N ASP A 12 -4.22 11.99 11.44
CA ASP A 12 -5.48 11.34 11.80
C ASP A 12 -6.59 12.34 11.50
N SER A 13 -7.63 11.89 10.81
CA SER A 13 -8.78 12.68 10.40
C SER A 13 -9.98 11.74 10.37
N GLU A 14 -11.19 12.27 10.50
CA GLU A 14 -12.42 11.47 10.64
C GLU A 14 -12.54 10.33 9.60
N ASP A 15 -12.09 10.57 8.37
CA ASP A 15 -12.17 9.59 7.28
C ASP A 15 -10.83 8.93 6.89
N ASN A 16 -9.69 9.49 7.30
CA ASN A 16 -8.39 9.13 6.72
C ASN A 16 -7.28 9.04 7.78
N LEU A 17 -6.51 7.95 7.71
CA LEU A 17 -5.35 7.72 8.55
C LEU A 17 -4.08 7.63 7.69
N ILE A 18 -3.13 8.54 7.92
CA ILE A 18 -1.80 8.50 7.29
C ILE A 18 -0.81 7.96 8.30
N VAL A 19 -0.18 6.86 7.94
CA VAL A 19 0.78 6.15 8.78
C VAL A 19 2.13 6.07 8.07
N ARG A 20 3.19 6.34 8.82
CA ARG A 20 4.57 6.05 8.44
C ARG A 20 5.03 4.81 9.20
N TYR A 21 5.75 3.94 8.49
CA TYR A 21 6.34 2.75 9.07
C TYR A 21 7.72 2.49 8.46
N GLU A 22 8.63 1.97 9.27
CA GLU A 22 9.96 1.57 8.83
C GLU A 22 10.00 0.05 8.62
N VAL A 23 10.32 -0.37 7.40
CA VAL A 23 10.40 -1.78 6.99
C VAL A 23 11.84 -2.12 6.60
N ASN A 24 12.24 -3.36 6.89
CA ASN A 24 13.52 -3.89 6.41
C ASN A 24 13.46 -4.26 4.91
N ASN A 25 12.29 -4.69 4.44
CA ASN A 25 12.07 -5.09 3.05
C ASN A 25 10.73 -4.55 2.53
N SER A 26 10.75 -3.98 1.32
CA SER A 26 9.55 -3.46 0.65
C SER A 26 8.51 -4.55 0.33
N PHE A 27 8.91 -5.81 0.19
CA PHE A 27 7.97 -6.91 -0.03
C PHE A 27 6.96 -7.09 1.12
N GLU A 28 7.39 -6.83 2.36
CA GLU A 28 6.52 -6.93 3.53
C GLU A 28 5.33 -5.96 3.42
N ILE A 29 5.61 -4.71 3.01
CA ILE A 29 4.55 -3.70 2.85
C ILE A 29 3.69 -3.97 1.62
N ILE A 30 4.26 -4.48 0.52
CA ILE A 30 3.49 -4.83 -0.68
C ILE A 30 2.43 -5.90 -0.36
N ILE A 31 2.78 -6.94 0.40
CA ILE A 31 1.82 -8.00 0.80
C ILE A 31 0.71 -7.41 1.67
N LEU A 32 1.06 -6.52 2.60
CA LEU A 32 0.09 -5.84 3.44
C LEU A 32 -0.86 -5.03 2.56
N VAL A 33 -0.35 -4.12 1.73
CA VAL A 33 -1.17 -3.24 0.88
C VAL A 33 -2.12 -4.05 -0.01
N LYS A 34 -1.65 -5.14 -0.62
CA LYS A 34 -2.49 -6.05 -1.43
C LYS A 34 -3.69 -6.59 -0.66
N LYS A 35 -3.53 -6.97 0.61
CA LYS A 35 -4.61 -7.50 1.45
C LYS A 35 -5.68 -6.47 1.79
N TRP A 36 -5.35 -5.19 1.73
CA TRP A 36 -6.22 -4.09 2.14
C TRP A 36 -6.72 -3.25 0.97
N LEU A 37 -6.47 -3.66 -0.28
CA LEU A 37 -7.07 -3.01 -1.44
C LEU A 37 -8.61 -3.13 -1.40
N PRO A 38 -9.35 -2.09 -1.81
CA PRO A 38 -8.88 -0.80 -2.36
C PRO A 38 -8.67 0.31 -1.31
N PHE A 39 -8.76 -0.02 -0.02
CA PHE A 39 -8.83 0.97 1.08
C PHE A 39 -7.47 1.53 1.50
N VAL A 40 -6.37 0.94 1.03
CA VAL A 40 -5.00 1.37 1.35
C VAL A 40 -4.24 1.74 0.08
N LYS A 41 -3.42 2.79 0.16
CA LYS A 41 -2.51 3.22 -0.91
C LYS A 41 -1.15 3.62 -0.35
N ILE A 42 -0.12 3.46 -1.18
CA ILE A 42 1.25 3.90 -0.86
C ILE A 42 1.37 5.37 -1.27
N LEU A 43 1.79 6.22 -0.34
CA LEU A 43 2.09 7.63 -0.63
C LEU A 43 3.58 7.82 -0.95
N GLU A 44 4.44 7.21 -0.13
CA GLU A 44 5.91 7.30 -0.23
C GLU A 44 6.56 5.97 0.19
N PRO A 45 7.78 5.66 -0.28
CA PRO A 45 8.55 6.41 -1.29
C PRO A 45 7.95 6.28 -2.69
N LEU A 46 8.15 7.31 -3.54
CA LEU A 46 7.55 7.36 -4.88
C LEU A 46 7.95 6.19 -5.78
N SER A 47 9.18 5.69 -5.65
CA SER A 47 9.66 4.52 -6.39
C SER A 47 8.77 3.29 -6.16
N LEU A 48 8.49 2.99 -4.89
CA LEU A 48 7.67 1.85 -4.50
C LEU A 48 6.21 2.03 -4.93
N LYS A 49 5.69 3.26 -4.81
CA LYS A 49 4.36 3.60 -5.29
C LYS A 49 4.22 3.31 -6.78
N TYR A 50 5.14 3.80 -7.61
CA TYR A 50 5.09 3.58 -9.06
C TYR A 50 5.26 2.11 -9.44
N GLU A 51 6.14 1.38 -8.77
CA GLU A 51 6.30 -0.06 -8.97
C GLU A 51 4.98 -0.81 -8.69
N PHE A 52 4.33 -0.49 -7.58
CA PHE A 52 3.06 -1.09 -7.19
C PHE A 52 1.91 -0.72 -8.14
N ASP A 53 1.80 0.56 -8.50
CA ASP A 53 0.77 1.06 -9.42
C ASP A 53 0.89 0.42 -10.81
N ASN A 54 2.13 0.23 -11.31
CA ASN A 54 2.39 -0.49 -12.56
C ASN A 54 1.98 -1.97 -12.46
N LEU A 55 2.33 -2.64 -11.36
CA LEU A 55 1.93 -4.03 -11.11
C LEU A 55 0.41 -4.17 -11.09
N LEU A 56 -0.29 -3.27 -10.37
CA LEU A 56 -1.74 -3.28 -10.28
C LEU A 56 -2.40 -2.97 -11.63
N SER A 57 -1.89 -1.98 -12.37
CA SER A 57 -2.37 -1.63 -13.71
C SER A 57 -2.23 -2.81 -14.68
N ASN A 58 -1.07 -3.48 -14.67
CA ASN A 58 -0.84 -4.68 -15.48
C ASN A 58 -1.79 -5.81 -15.09
N TYR A 59 -2.02 -6.03 -13.79
CA TYR A 59 -2.97 -7.04 -13.32
C TYR A 59 -4.40 -6.75 -13.80
N LEU A 60 -4.87 -5.51 -13.69
CA LEU A 60 -6.22 -5.11 -14.12
C LEU A 60 -6.38 -5.19 -15.65
N LYS A 61 -5.35 -4.82 -16.42
CA LYS A 61 -5.36 -4.92 -17.89
C LYS A 61 -5.38 -6.38 -18.36
N ASN A 62 -4.60 -7.24 -17.72
CA ASN A 62 -4.52 -8.66 -18.04
C ASN A 62 -5.76 -9.43 -17.55
N GLY A 63 -6.47 -8.90 -16.55
CA GLY A 63 -7.75 -9.40 -16.05
C GLY A 63 -8.96 -9.05 -16.92
N ASN A 64 -8.77 -8.48 -18.11
CA ASN A 64 -9.82 -8.41 -19.13
C ASN A 64 -10.08 -9.82 -19.70
N TYR A 65 -10.71 -10.68 -18.90
CA TYR A 65 -11.40 -11.85 -19.42
C TYR A 65 -12.43 -11.31 -20.41
N LYS A 66 -12.25 -11.59 -21.70
CA LYS A 66 -13.37 -11.63 -22.64
C LYS A 66 -14.36 -12.63 -22.04
N CYS A 67 -15.39 -12.13 -21.36
CA CYS A 67 -16.61 -12.88 -21.12
C CYS A 67 -17.23 -13.21 -22.48
#